data_AF-M5RAS4-F1
#
_entry.id   AF-M5RAS4-F1
#
_cell.length_a   1.000
_cell.length_b   1.000
_cell.length_c   1.000
_cell.angle_alpha   90.00
_cell.angle_beta   90.00
_cell.angle_gamma   90.00
#
_symmetry.space_group_name_H-M   'P 1'
#
loop_
_entity.id
_entity.type
_entity.pdbx_description
1 polymer ?
#
loop_
_entity_poly.entity_id
_entity_poly.type
_entity_poly.pdbx_seq_one_letter_code
_entity_poly.pdbx_strand_id
1 'polypeptide(L)'
;MQPDFLAHRSTSQVEFADTIREVVTSALRERSIFSRGCRPMPLRKLWNSICGRTHGATENAAAAESAAPMPRETRQSGQAVSNTSKSASATASKHSAAAKPVASSVAAQPAAAKPARGILGFGSRNVEPALCKLLKPLKIGSLLEVGVDDGARALAIVATVQASNPETKLRYCAIDAFEMGEGPVTLMQFHQRVRGEGVSPQIFPDSIDNGLIRVCHTIGRVDVVVIGAATDKWQNPNTIAMLRRVCHPETIVFYSENGKWERFADTTAPAIRKAA
;
A
#
# COMPACT_ATOMS: atom_id res chain seq x y z
N MET A 1 55.29 31.00 -10.61
CA MET A 1 55.58 29.88 -11.53
C MET A 1 54.54 28.81 -11.30
N GLN A 2 53.52 28.76 -12.16
CA GLN A 2 52.63 27.62 -12.36
C GLN A 2 53.30 26.64 -13.35
N PRO A 3 52.89 25.36 -13.33
CA PRO A 3 52.21 24.79 -14.49
C PRO A 3 50.95 23.98 -14.07
N ASP A 4 49.80 24.22 -14.68
CA ASP A 4 49.27 23.58 -15.90
C ASP A 4 48.98 22.06 -15.75
N PHE A 5 47.73 21.75 -15.40
CA PHE A 5 47.15 20.41 -15.52
C PHE A 5 45.71 20.54 -16.04
N LEU A 6 45.56 20.47 -17.36
CA LEU A 6 44.27 20.45 -18.05
C LEU A 6 44.29 19.42 -19.20
N ALA A 7 43.16 18.73 -19.33
CA ALA A 7 42.67 18.01 -20.51
C ALA A 7 43.09 16.55 -20.75
N HIS A 8 42.39 15.64 -20.07
CA HIS A 8 41.93 14.39 -20.71
C HIS A 8 40.41 14.27 -20.50
N ARG A 9 39.63 14.79 -21.45
CA ARG A 9 38.19 14.49 -21.56
C ARG A 9 38.02 13.25 -22.44
N SER A 10 37.32 12.28 -21.86
CA SER A 10 37.04 10.95 -22.37
C SER A 10 36.14 10.96 -23.60
N THR A 11 36.57 10.26 -24.66
CA THR A 11 35.93 10.15 -25.98
C THR A 11 34.79 9.10 -26.02
N SER A 12 34.40 8.50 -24.90
CA SER A 12 33.47 7.36 -24.86
C SER A 12 31.98 7.71 -24.93
N GLN A 13 31.61 8.97 -25.20
CA GLN A 13 30.20 9.42 -25.15
C GLN A 13 29.48 9.42 -26.50
N VAL A 14 30.18 9.20 -27.61
CA VAL A 14 29.60 9.36 -28.96
C VAL A 14 29.06 8.04 -29.53
N GLU A 15 29.66 6.89 -29.21
CA GLU A 15 29.20 5.59 -29.75
C GLU A 15 27.85 5.12 -29.17
N PHE A 16 27.46 5.59 -27.98
CA PHE A 16 26.18 5.21 -27.37
C PHE A 16 24.97 5.86 -28.08
N ALA A 17 25.18 6.92 -28.86
CA ALA A 17 24.10 7.62 -29.54
C ALA A 17 23.61 6.89 -30.80
N ASP A 18 24.47 6.12 -31.48
CA ASP A 18 24.12 5.46 -32.73
C ASP A 18 23.38 4.13 -32.51
N THR A 19 23.65 3.39 -31.42
CA THR A 19 22.90 2.16 -31.08
C THR A 19 21.43 2.45 -30.69
N ILE A 20 21.12 3.63 -30.16
CA ILE A 20 19.74 4.01 -29.81
C ILE A 20 18.89 4.27 -31.08
N ARG A 21 19.52 4.65 -32.19
CA ARG A 21 18.81 4.97 -33.44
C ARG A 21 18.23 3.73 -34.13
N GLU A 22 18.88 2.59 -34.00
CA GLU A 22 18.48 1.36 -34.71
C GLU A 22 17.29 0.65 -34.04
N VAL A 23 17.20 0.69 -32.70
CA VAL A 23 16.11 0.07 -31.92
C VAL A 23 14.77 0.81 -32.08
N VAL A 24 14.81 2.13 -32.30
CA VAL A 24 13.61 2.99 -32.45
C VAL A 24 12.80 2.63 -33.72
N THR A 25 13.46 2.14 -34.77
CA THR A 25 12.80 1.87 -36.06
C THR A 25 11.99 0.57 -36.06
N SER A 26 12.30 -0.38 -35.18
CA SER A 26 11.62 -1.68 -35.13
C SER A 26 10.31 -1.67 -34.36
N ALA A 27 10.05 -0.68 -33.50
CA ALA A 27 8.90 -0.66 -32.60
C ALA A 27 7.63 0.01 -33.18
N LEU A 28 7.71 0.58 -34.39
CA LEU A 28 6.63 1.36 -35.02
C LEU A 28 5.60 0.52 -35.80
N ARG A 29 5.70 -0.82 -35.83
CA ARG A 29 4.85 -1.67 -36.71
C ARG A 29 3.71 -2.44 -36.04
N GLU A 30 3.52 -2.39 -34.71
CA GLU A 30 2.64 -3.38 -34.03
C GLU A 30 1.45 -2.86 -33.20
N ARG A 31 1.21 -1.56 -33.03
CA ARG A 31 0.17 -1.08 -32.09
C ARG A 31 -1.02 -0.41 -32.77
N SER A 32 -1.75 -1.19 -33.58
CA SER A 32 -3.06 -0.80 -34.11
C SER A 32 -4.08 -1.95 -34.09
N ILE A 33 -4.25 -2.67 -32.99
CA ILE A 33 -5.48 -3.44 -32.70
C ILE A 33 -5.61 -3.58 -31.16
N PHE A 34 -6.31 -2.66 -30.46
CA PHE A 34 -7.12 -3.01 -29.28
C PHE A 34 -7.87 -1.78 -28.74
N SER A 35 -8.99 -1.44 -29.37
CA SER A 35 -10.05 -0.66 -28.70
C SER A 35 -11.39 -1.22 -29.18
N ARG A 36 -11.89 -2.25 -28.48
CA ARG A 36 -13.26 -2.73 -28.62
C ARG A 36 -13.96 -2.54 -27.29
N GLY A 37 -15.10 -1.87 -27.36
CA GLY A 37 -15.79 -1.27 -26.22
C GLY A 37 -16.33 -2.26 -25.19
N CYS A 38 -15.87 -2.10 -23.96
CA CYS A 38 -16.55 -2.64 -22.79
C CYS A 38 -17.71 -1.72 -22.43
N ARG A 39 -18.96 -2.18 -22.62
CA ARG A 39 -20.12 -1.50 -22.04
C ARG A 39 -20.08 -1.66 -20.53
N PRO A 40 -20.34 -0.60 -19.74
CA PRO A 40 -20.35 -0.70 -18.29
C PRO A 40 -21.42 -1.70 -17.83
N MET A 41 -21.03 -2.67 -17.00
CA MET A 41 -22.00 -3.63 -16.45
C MET A 41 -22.86 -2.97 -15.36
N PRO A 42 -24.17 -3.25 -15.32
CA PRO A 42 -25.04 -2.74 -14.28
C PRO A 42 -24.62 -3.26 -12.91
N LEU A 43 -24.52 -2.36 -11.92
CA LEU A 43 -23.99 -2.59 -10.56
C LEU A 43 -24.61 -3.81 -9.84
N ARG A 44 -25.87 -4.14 -10.14
CA ARG A 44 -26.55 -5.32 -9.59
C ARG A 44 -25.87 -6.64 -9.98
N LYS A 45 -25.32 -6.76 -11.19
CA LYS A 45 -24.60 -7.98 -11.62
C LYS A 45 -23.26 -8.12 -10.92
N LEU A 46 -22.56 -7.00 -10.71
CA LEU A 46 -21.29 -6.99 -9.97
C LEU A 46 -21.51 -7.41 -8.50
N TRP A 47 -22.55 -6.87 -7.87
CA TRP A 47 -22.89 -7.21 -6.49
C TRP A 47 -23.24 -8.70 -6.31
N ASN A 48 -24.04 -9.26 -7.23
CA ASN A 48 -24.38 -10.69 -7.18
C ASN A 48 -23.16 -11.60 -7.40
N SER A 49 -22.20 -11.16 -8.23
CA SER A 49 -20.94 -11.88 -8.44
C SER A 49 -20.04 -11.84 -7.19
N ILE A 50 -20.02 -10.75 -6.43
CA ILE A 50 -19.23 -10.61 -5.20
C ILE A 50 -19.82 -11.46 -4.07
N CYS A 51 -21.14 -11.58 -3.99
CA CYS A 51 -21.80 -12.34 -2.93
C CYS A 51 -21.85 -13.86 -3.16
N GLY A 52 -21.20 -14.40 -4.20
CA GLY A 52 -21.14 -15.84 -4.46
C GLY A 52 -22.50 -16.50 -4.75
N ARG A 53 -23.55 -15.72 -5.04
CA ARG A 53 -24.86 -16.26 -5.42
C ARG A 53 -24.86 -16.57 -6.91
N THR A 54 -24.18 -17.63 -7.30
CA THR A 54 -24.46 -18.28 -8.57
C THR A 54 -25.87 -18.88 -8.46
N HIS A 55 -26.82 -18.34 -9.23
CA HIS A 55 -28.15 -18.92 -9.36
C HIS A 55 -28.01 -20.39 -9.79
N GLY A 56 -28.35 -21.31 -8.89
CA GLY A 56 -28.72 -22.67 -9.27
C GLY A 56 -30.03 -22.57 -10.05
N ALA A 57 -29.93 -22.54 -11.38
CA ALA A 57 -31.08 -22.65 -12.26
C ALA A 57 -31.55 -24.11 -12.24
N THR A 58 -32.59 -24.36 -11.46
CA THR A 58 -33.49 -25.49 -11.63
C THR A 58 -34.32 -25.23 -12.89
N GLU A 59 -33.99 -25.89 -14.00
CA GLU A 59 -34.92 -26.12 -15.10
C GLU A 59 -34.88 -27.60 -15.44
N ASN A 60 -36.04 -28.25 -15.31
CA ASN A 60 -36.26 -29.66 -15.59
C ASN A 60 -37.58 -29.81 -16.36
N ALA A 61 -37.56 -30.68 -17.37
CA ALA A 61 -38.67 -31.24 -18.18
C ALA A 61 -39.24 -30.35 -19.33
N ALA A 62 -39.48 -30.82 -20.58
CA ALA A 62 -39.62 -32.18 -21.13
C ALA A 62 -39.53 -32.25 -22.69
N ALA A 63 -39.14 -33.44 -23.20
CA ALA A 63 -39.49 -34.15 -24.47
C ALA A 63 -39.18 -33.50 -25.85
N ALA A 64 -38.79 -34.17 -26.95
CA ALA A 64 -38.73 -35.57 -27.41
C ALA A 64 -37.65 -35.68 -28.56
N GLU A 65 -36.83 -36.74 -28.63
CA GLU A 65 -36.94 -37.89 -29.57
C GLU A 65 -36.45 -37.66 -31.03
N SER A 66 -35.28 -38.23 -31.41
CA SER A 66 -35.15 -39.27 -32.47
C SER A 66 -33.67 -39.63 -32.83
N ALA A 67 -33.37 -40.94 -32.74
CA ALA A 67 -32.39 -41.84 -33.41
C ALA A 67 -31.17 -41.28 -34.20
N ALA A 68 -29.88 -41.60 -33.94
CA ALA A 68 -29.07 -42.86 -34.10
C ALA A 68 -28.01 -42.72 -35.26
N PRO A 69 -26.98 -43.58 -35.46
CA PRO A 69 -25.96 -44.13 -34.54
C PRO A 69 -24.47 -44.16 -35.08
N MET A 70 -23.52 -44.51 -34.17
CA MET A 70 -22.18 -45.17 -34.36
C MET A 70 -20.91 -44.37 -34.79
N PRO A 71 -19.66 -44.88 -34.54
CA PRO A 71 -19.10 -45.57 -33.35
C PRO A 71 -17.65 -45.17 -32.93
N ARG A 72 -17.26 -45.56 -31.68
CA ARG A 72 -15.93 -46.00 -31.14
C ARG A 72 -14.67 -45.13 -31.38
N GLU A 73 -13.62 -45.07 -30.55
CA GLU A 73 -13.06 -45.67 -29.32
C GLU A 73 -11.89 -44.71 -28.95
N THR A 74 -11.52 -44.41 -27.71
CA THR A 74 -10.49 -45.16 -26.97
C THR A 74 -10.24 -44.51 -25.59
N ARG A 75 -9.97 -45.40 -24.63
CA ARG A 75 -9.69 -45.27 -23.19
C ARG A 75 -8.46 -44.42 -22.81
N GLN A 76 -8.49 -43.86 -21.58
CA GLN A 76 -7.51 -44.02 -20.48
C GLN A 76 -7.93 -43.08 -19.31
N SER A 77 -8.53 -43.54 -18.21
CA SER A 77 -8.01 -44.26 -17.03
C SER A 77 -7.21 -43.42 -16.01
N GLY A 78 -7.80 -43.26 -14.80
CA GLY A 78 -7.16 -42.94 -13.52
C GLY A 78 -6.91 -41.45 -13.27
N GLN A 79 -7.20 -40.83 -12.12
CA GLN A 79 -7.20 -41.35 -10.77
C GLN A 79 -8.06 -40.44 -9.88
N ALA A 80 -8.94 -41.06 -9.10
CA ALA A 80 -9.71 -40.45 -8.03
C ALA A 80 -8.91 -40.55 -6.71
N VAL A 81 -8.79 -39.45 -5.97
CA VAL A 81 -8.48 -39.51 -4.52
C VAL A 81 -9.43 -38.56 -3.81
N SER A 82 -10.46 -39.16 -3.23
CA SER A 82 -11.36 -38.58 -2.23
C SER A 82 -10.63 -38.46 -0.89
N ASN A 83 -10.60 -37.27 -0.29
CA ASN A 83 -10.35 -37.12 1.14
C ASN A 83 -11.47 -36.30 1.79
N THR A 84 -12.55 -37.01 2.09
CA THR A 84 -13.52 -36.66 3.12
C THR A 84 -13.01 -37.13 4.48
N SER A 85 -12.65 -36.19 5.34
CA SER A 85 -12.54 -36.43 6.79
C SER A 85 -13.51 -35.52 7.52
N LYS A 86 -14.67 -36.11 7.84
CA LYS A 86 -15.51 -35.76 8.99
C LYS A 86 -14.63 -35.70 10.25
N SER A 87 -14.75 -34.63 11.02
CA SER A 87 -14.63 -34.74 12.47
C SER A 87 -15.65 -33.82 13.11
N ALA A 88 -16.65 -34.44 13.73
CA ALA A 88 -17.52 -33.82 14.69
C ALA A 88 -16.78 -33.81 16.04
N SER A 89 -16.78 -32.69 16.74
CA SER A 89 -16.73 -32.75 18.20
C SER A 89 -17.38 -31.50 18.79
N ALA A 90 -18.47 -31.76 19.50
CA ALA A 90 -19.15 -30.83 20.34
C ALA A 90 -18.34 -30.58 21.62
N THR A 91 -18.29 -29.35 22.11
CA THR A 91 -18.22 -29.14 23.56
C THR A 91 -18.93 -27.85 23.92
N ALA A 92 -20.16 -28.03 24.40
CA ALA A 92 -20.91 -27.01 25.09
C ALA A 92 -20.29 -26.77 26.47
N SER A 93 -19.99 -25.52 26.81
CA SER A 93 -19.68 -25.11 28.18
C SER A 93 -20.72 -24.09 28.62
N LYS A 94 -21.81 -24.62 29.17
CA LYS A 94 -22.72 -23.93 30.08
C LYS A 94 -21.97 -23.71 31.41
N HIS A 95 -21.80 -22.46 31.83
CA HIS A 95 -21.67 -22.15 33.25
C HIS A 95 -22.73 -21.14 33.65
N SER A 96 -23.67 -21.64 34.42
CA SER A 96 -24.69 -20.90 35.14
C SER A 96 -24.14 -20.35 36.45
N ALA A 97 -24.69 -19.20 36.84
CA ALA A 97 -25.06 -18.79 38.20
C ALA A 97 -23.95 -18.56 39.25
N ALA A 98 -23.86 -17.32 39.72
CA ALA A 98 -24.18 -16.98 41.11
C ALA A 98 -24.29 -15.47 41.29
N ALA A 99 -25.47 -15.02 41.69
CA ALA A 99 -25.71 -13.68 42.22
C ALA A 99 -25.18 -13.58 43.67
N LYS A 100 -24.64 -12.42 44.04
CA LYS A 100 -24.77 -11.91 45.41
C LYS A 100 -24.74 -10.37 45.42
N PRO A 101 -25.75 -9.71 46.04
CA PRO A 101 -25.80 -8.28 46.22
C PRO A 101 -25.22 -7.89 47.59
N VAL A 102 -24.38 -6.86 47.67
CA VAL A 102 -24.11 -6.15 48.93
C VAL A 102 -23.90 -4.66 48.67
N ALA A 103 -24.88 -3.90 49.17
CA ALA A 103 -24.87 -2.56 49.74
C ALA A 103 -23.71 -1.58 49.42
N SER A 104 -24.11 -0.46 48.81
CA SER A 104 -23.95 0.91 49.33
C SER A 104 -22.77 1.20 50.24
N SER A 105 -21.80 1.97 49.71
CA SER A 105 -21.21 3.06 50.50
C SER A 105 -21.16 4.33 49.65
N VAL A 106 -21.91 5.31 50.12
CA VAL A 106 -21.94 6.69 49.63
C VAL A 106 -20.66 7.34 50.14
N ALA A 107 -19.68 7.52 49.26
CA ALA A 107 -18.49 8.30 49.53
C ALA A 107 -18.40 9.45 48.54
N ALA A 108 -18.64 10.65 49.08
CA ALA A 108 -18.45 11.99 48.56
C ALA A 108 -17.82 12.11 47.16
N GLN A 109 -18.61 12.60 46.20
CA GLN A 109 -18.12 13.19 44.96
C GLN A 109 -17.19 14.37 45.28
N PRO A 110 -15.89 14.31 44.96
CA PRO A 110 -15.05 15.49 44.89
C PRO A 110 -15.48 16.30 43.67
N ALA A 111 -15.67 17.61 43.87
CA ALA A 111 -16.06 18.57 42.85
C ALA A 111 -15.24 18.41 41.57
N ALA A 112 -15.94 18.46 40.44
CA ALA A 112 -15.40 18.36 39.10
C ALA A 112 -14.26 19.38 38.87
N ALA A 113 -13.03 18.88 38.96
CA ALA A 113 -11.85 19.61 38.53
C ALA A 113 -11.90 19.77 37.01
N LYS A 114 -11.87 21.03 36.56
CA LYS A 114 -11.83 21.43 35.15
C LYS A 114 -10.71 20.64 34.44
N PRO A 115 -10.96 20.04 33.26
CA PRO A 115 -9.91 19.35 32.52
C PRO A 115 -8.85 20.40 32.17
N ALA A 116 -7.70 20.29 32.84
CA ALA A 116 -6.52 21.08 32.51
C ALA A 116 -6.20 20.78 31.05
N ARG A 117 -6.42 21.76 30.17
CA ARG A 117 -5.89 21.76 28.82
C ARG A 117 -4.37 21.62 28.98
N GLY A 118 -3.87 20.41 28.76
CA GLY A 118 -2.47 20.06 28.88
C GLY A 118 -1.63 20.96 27.98
N ILE A 119 -0.99 21.94 28.61
CA ILE A 119 0.08 22.72 28.02
C ILE A 119 1.24 21.77 27.75
N LEU A 120 1.59 21.63 26.47
CA LEU A 120 2.94 21.47 25.96
C LEU A 120 3.94 20.73 26.88
N GLY A 121 3.97 19.40 26.82
CA GLY A 121 5.17 18.62 27.12
C GLY A 121 5.77 18.14 25.79
N PHE A 122 6.64 18.89 25.10
CA PHE A 122 8.09 19.00 25.34
C PHE A 122 8.81 17.65 25.56
N GLY A 123 8.28 16.57 25.01
CA GLY A 123 8.94 15.25 24.95
C GLY A 123 9.16 14.71 23.54
N SER A 124 8.87 15.50 22.49
CA SER A 124 8.96 15.11 21.08
C SER A 124 10.42 15.04 20.61
N ARG A 125 11.19 14.11 21.18
CA ARG A 125 12.63 13.98 20.91
C ARG A 125 13.00 13.56 19.48
N ASN A 126 12.03 13.16 18.65
CA ASN A 126 12.29 12.79 17.26
C ASN A 126 11.24 13.34 16.28
N VAL A 127 10.64 14.50 16.59
CA VAL A 127 9.84 15.18 15.55
C VAL A 127 10.82 15.82 14.60
N GLU A 128 10.84 15.36 13.36
CA GLU A 128 11.73 15.80 12.29
C GLU A 128 11.24 17.14 11.69
N PRO A 129 11.64 18.32 12.22
CA PRO A 129 11.08 19.59 11.76
C PRO A 129 11.45 19.87 10.30
N ALA A 130 12.56 19.30 9.82
CA ALA A 130 13.03 19.42 8.45
C ALA A 130 12.03 18.80 7.48
N LEU A 131 11.57 17.57 7.75
CA LEU A 131 10.57 16.89 6.94
C LEU A 131 9.25 17.68 6.92
N CYS A 132 8.75 18.10 8.09
CA CYS A 132 7.52 18.88 8.17
C CYS A 132 7.60 20.18 7.35
N LYS A 133 8.75 20.87 7.32
CA LYS A 133 8.96 22.06 6.47
C LYS A 133 8.88 21.75 4.99
N LEU A 134 9.41 20.60 4.57
CA LEU A 134 9.35 20.13 3.17
C LEU A 134 7.94 19.74 2.73
N LEU A 135 7.12 19.21 3.65
CA LEU A 135 5.76 18.76 3.36
C LEU A 135 4.72 19.90 3.31
N LYS A 136 4.90 20.97 4.10
CA LYS A 136 3.97 22.12 4.17
C LYS A 136 3.56 22.73 2.81
N PRO A 137 4.47 22.99 1.86
CA PRO A 137 4.08 23.61 0.58
C PRO A 137 3.37 22.63 -0.38
N LEU A 138 3.29 21.34 -0.05
CA LEU A 138 2.78 20.31 -0.95
C LEU A 138 1.28 20.09 -0.73
N LYS A 139 0.55 19.89 -1.82
CA LYS A 139 -0.85 19.42 -1.79
C LYS A 139 -0.85 17.90 -1.85
N ILE A 140 -0.95 17.26 -0.68
CA ILE A 140 -0.80 15.80 -0.54
C ILE A 140 -2.17 15.17 -0.35
N GLY A 141 -2.65 14.37 -1.31
CA GLY A 141 -3.87 13.59 -1.18
C GLY A 141 -3.60 12.17 -0.65
N SER A 142 -2.41 11.64 -0.93
CA SER A 142 -1.97 10.30 -0.54
C SER A 142 -0.51 10.28 -0.14
N LEU A 143 -0.23 9.63 0.99
CA LEU A 143 1.10 9.52 1.56
C LEU A 143 1.40 8.06 1.91
N LEU A 144 2.57 7.59 1.50
CA LEU A 144 3.13 6.31 1.88
C LEU A 144 4.36 6.51 2.77
N GLU A 145 4.35 5.96 3.97
CA GLU A 145 5.53 5.88 4.83
C GLU A 145 6.11 4.45 4.84
N VAL A 146 7.43 4.34 4.69
CA VAL A 146 8.18 3.07 4.73
C VAL A 146 9.14 3.11 5.91
N GLY A 147 8.95 2.20 6.87
CA GLY A 147 9.66 2.19 8.16
C GLY A 147 9.13 3.30 9.07
N VAL A 148 8.15 2.99 9.91
CA VAL A 148 7.41 3.93 10.78
C VAL A 148 8.08 4.14 12.13
N ASP A 149 8.92 3.19 12.55
CA ASP A 149 9.72 3.26 13.78
C ASP A 149 8.82 3.36 15.03
N ASP A 150 8.93 4.41 15.86
CA ASP A 150 8.05 4.63 17.03
C ASP A 150 6.67 5.22 16.67
N GLY A 151 6.45 5.61 15.42
CA GLY A 151 5.25 6.27 14.93
C GLY A 151 5.10 7.74 15.35
N ALA A 152 6.05 8.34 16.07
CA ALA A 152 6.00 9.77 16.40
C ALA A 152 6.13 10.64 15.14
N ARG A 153 6.94 10.19 14.18
CA ARG A 153 7.08 10.84 12.86
C ARG A 153 5.75 10.84 12.09
N ALA A 154 5.06 9.71 12.05
CA ALA A 154 3.74 9.60 11.40
C ALA A 154 2.73 10.62 11.95
N LEU A 155 2.67 10.79 13.27
CA LEU A 155 1.80 11.78 13.92
C LEU A 155 2.17 13.20 13.49
N ALA A 156 3.46 13.53 13.48
CA ALA A 156 3.94 14.84 13.05
C ALA A 156 3.63 15.13 11.57
N ILE A 157 3.78 14.12 10.70
CA ILE A 157 3.42 14.19 9.28
C ILE A 157 1.93 14.46 9.13
N VAL A 158 1.08 13.63 9.73
CA VAL A 158 -0.39 13.74 9.62
C VAL A 158 -0.88 15.10 10.10
N ALA A 159 -0.43 15.53 11.29
CA ALA A 159 -0.80 16.83 11.83
C ALA A 159 -0.34 17.99 10.92
N THR A 160 0.87 17.92 10.37
CA THR A 160 1.40 18.96 9.47
C THR A 160 0.61 19.03 8.16
N VAL A 161 0.28 17.88 7.57
CA VAL A 161 -0.43 17.81 6.28
C VAL A 161 -1.87 18.27 6.44
N GLN A 162 -2.58 17.83 7.49
CA GLN A 162 -3.95 18.27 7.77
C GLN A 162 -4.02 19.77 8.08
N ALA A 163 -3.04 20.31 8.81
CA ALA A 163 -2.97 21.75 9.07
C ALA A 163 -2.74 22.58 7.80
N SER A 164 -2.03 22.02 6.82
CA SER A 164 -1.71 22.71 5.56
C SER A 164 -2.84 22.60 4.53
N ASN A 165 -3.62 21.51 4.55
CA ASN A 165 -4.70 21.22 3.59
C ASN A 165 -5.94 20.65 4.31
N PRO A 166 -6.66 21.46 5.12
CA PRO A 166 -7.78 20.98 5.93
C PRO A 166 -8.98 20.46 5.12
N GLU A 167 -9.12 20.88 3.87
CA GLU A 167 -10.20 20.47 2.97
C GLU A 167 -9.99 19.08 2.36
N THR A 168 -8.75 18.58 2.33
CA THR A 168 -8.40 17.33 1.65
C THR A 168 -8.25 16.20 2.66
N LYS A 169 -9.06 15.14 2.50
CA LYS A 169 -8.92 13.92 3.30
C LYS A 169 -7.65 13.16 2.91
N LEU A 170 -6.66 13.14 3.78
CA LEU A 170 -5.40 12.42 3.59
C LEU A 170 -5.61 10.89 3.59
N ARG A 171 -5.16 10.21 2.52
CA ARG A 171 -4.99 8.75 2.49
C ARG A 171 -3.60 8.38 2.99
N TYR A 172 -3.50 7.91 4.23
CA TYR A 172 -2.24 7.57 4.86
C TYR A 172 -1.98 6.06 4.82
N CYS A 173 -0.79 5.67 4.37
CA CYS A 173 -0.39 4.29 4.17
C CYS A 173 0.95 4.06 4.86
N ALA A 174 1.13 2.91 5.51
CA ALA A 174 2.37 2.57 6.21
C ALA A 174 2.82 1.14 5.87
N ILE A 175 4.09 0.99 5.49
CA ILE A 175 4.77 -0.30 5.37
C ILE A 175 5.81 -0.38 6.48
N ASP A 176 5.66 -1.36 7.38
CA ASP A 176 6.62 -1.64 8.45
C ASP A 176 6.44 -3.11 8.88
N ALA A 177 7.47 -3.74 9.43
CA ALA A 177 7.38 -5.06 10.03
C ALA A 177 6.77 -5.03 11.46
N PHE A 178 6.75 -3.87 12.13
CA PHE A 178 6.25 -3.73 13.51
C PHE A 178 6.88 -4.77 14.46
N GLU A 179 6.05 -5.47 15.25
CA GLU A 179 6.47 -6.50 16.20
C GLU A 179 7.16 -7.71 15.53
N MET A 180 6.94 -7.92 14.22
CA MET A 180 7.62 -8.99 13.47
C MET A 180 9.06 -8.62 13.10
N GLY A 181 9.42 -7.33 13.14
CA GLY A 181 10.75 -6.82 12.80
C GLY A 181 11.49 -6.23 13.99
N GLU A 182 11.13 -6.64 15.21
CA GLU A 182 11.69 -6.12 16.47
C GLU A 182 11.45 -4.61 16.69
N GLY A 183 10.43 -4.05 16.03
CA GLY A 183 10.06 -2.65 16.18
C GLY A 183 9.52 -2.33 17.58
N PRO A 184 9.72 -1.09 18.08
CA PRO A 184 9.32 -0.69 19.43
C PRO A 184 7.80 -0.50 19.60
N VAL A 185 7.04 -0.44 18.51
CA VAL A 185 5.60 -0.19 18.50
C VAL A 185 4.86 -1.37 17.89
N THR A 186 3.77 -1.79 18.54
CA THR A 186 2.91 -2.84 17.97
C THR A 186 2.01 -2.25 16.89
N LEU A 187 1.57 -3.10 15.94
CA LEU A 187 0.65 -2.72 14.87
C LEU A 187 -0.61 -2.03 15.42
N MET A 188 -1.16 -2.58 16.51
CA MET A 188 -2.37 -2.06 17.16
C MET A 188 -2.13 -0.68 17.78
N GLN A 189 -1.01 -0.49 18.48
CA GLN A 189 -0.66 0.80 19.09
C GLN A 189 -0.47 1.88 18.03
N PHE A 190 0.24 1.56 16.94
CA PHE A 190 0.42 2.48 15.83
C PHE A 190 -0.91 2.89 15.20
N HIS A 191 -1.78 1.91 14.91
CA HIS A 191 -3.11 2.17 14.35
C HIS A 191 -3.95 3.09 15.27
N GLN A 192 -3.94 2.84 16.58
CA GLN A 192 -4.66 3.67 17.56
C GLN A 192 -4.13 5.10 17.61
N ARG A 193 -2.80 5.28 17.61
CA ARG A 193 -2.14 6.59 17.61
C ARG A 193 -2.56 7.42 16.40
N VAL A 194 -2.38 6.90 15.18
CA VAL A 194 -2.71 7.64 13.96
C VAL A 194 -4.20 7.92 13.84
N ARG A 195 -5.06 7.00 14.31
CA ARG A 195 -6.51 7.23 14.35
C ARG A 195 -6.93 8.33 15.31
N GLY A 196 -6.14 8.57 16.37
CA GLY A 196 -6.31 9.71 17.26
C GLY A 196 -6.23 11.07 16.54
N GLU A 197 -5.45 11.14 15.45
CA GLU A 197 -5.32 12.34 14.59
C GLU A 197 -6.42 12.44 13.51
N GLY A 198 -7.46 11.61 13.59
CA GLY A 198 -8.59 11.66 12.66
C GLY A 198 -8.32 11.07 11.27
N VAL A 199 -7.21 10.36 11.08
CA VAL A 199 -6.90 9.63 9.84
C VAL A 199 -7.09 8.13 10.05
N SER A 200 -7.63 7.43 9.05
CA SER A 200 -7.68 5.97 9.06
C SER A 200 -6.47 5.42 8.31
N PRO A 201 -5.42 4.94 8.99
CA PRO A 201 -4.23 4.46 8.30
C PRO A 201 -4.49 3.11 7.62
N GLN A 202 -3.90 2.91 6.43
CA GLN A 202 -3.81 1.61 5.79
C GLN A 202 -2.43 1.01 6.03
N ILE A 203 -2.37 -0.05 6.84
CA ILE A 203 -1.10 -0.58 7.34
C ILE A 203 -0.79 -1.93 6.70
N PHE A 204 0.45 -2.10 6.28
CA PHE A 204 1.00 -3.32 5.67
C PHE A 204 2.11 -3.86 6.58
N PRO A 205 1.81 -4.81 7.48
CA PRO A 205 2.78 -5.43 8.38
C PRO A 205 3.67 -6.43 7.62
N ASP A 206 4.62 -5.95 6.83
CA ASP A 206 5.44 -6.78 5.93
C ASP A 206 6.79 -6.12 5.62
N SER A 207 7.66 -6.85 4.92
CA SER A 207 8.87 -6.32 4.30
C SER A 207 8.56 -5.22 3.28
N ILE A 208 9.56 -4.37 2.98
CA ILE A 208 9.40 -3.24 2.05
C ILE A 208 8.89 -3.71 0.69
N ASP A 209 9.46 -4.76 0.12
CA ASP A 209 9.09 -5.27 -1.21
C ASP A 209 7.65 -5.79 -1.25
N ASN A 210 7.28 -6.66 -0.31
CA ASN A 210 5.92 -7.21 -0.24
C ASN A 210 4.89 -6.13 0.06
N GLY A 211 5.22 -5.20 0.96
CA GLY A 211 4.40 -4.04 1.26
C GLY A 211 4.13 -3.20 0.01
N LEU A 212 5.16 -2.90 -0.78
CA LEU A 212 5.03 -2.15 -2.03
C LEU A 212 4.16 -2.87 -3.07
N ILE A 213 4.30 -4.19 -3.20
CA ILE A 213 3.43 -5.01 -4.07
C ILE A 213 1.97 -4.88 -3.63
N ARG A 214 1.69 -4.97 -2.32
CA ARG A 214 0.34 -4.83 -1.79
C ARG A 214 -0.21 -3.42 -1.95
N VAL A 215 0.60 -2.39 -1.73
CA VAL A 215 0.22 -0.99 -1.99
C VAL A 215 -0.14 -0.81 -3.47
N CYS A 216 0.68 -1.31 -4.39
CA CYS A 216 0.42 -1.24 -5.82
C CYS A 216 -0.93 -1.88 -6.21
N HIS A 217 -1.33 -2.97 -5.54
CA HIS A 217 -2.59 -3.65 -5.84
C HIS A 217 -3.81 -3.05 -5.14
N THR A 218 -3.64 -2.42 -3.97
CA THR A 218 -4.76 -1.96 -3.14
C THR A 218 -5.02 -0.46 -3.24
N ILE A 219 -3.96 0.35 -3.25
CA ILE A 219 -4.02 1.81 -3.25
C ILE A 219 -3.69 2.34 -4.64
N GLY A 220 -2.79 1.66 -5.34
CA GLY A 220 -2.28 2.06 -6.64
C GLY A 220 -1.12 3.03 -6.48
N ARG A 221 -1.31 4.26 -6.94
CA ARG A 221 -0.26 5.29 -6.96
C ARG A 221 -0.43 6.31 -5.82
N VAL A 222 0.68 6.92 -5.38
CA VAL A 222 0.75 7.83 -4.23
C VAL A 222 1.49 9.13 -4.55
N ASP A 223 1.09 10.25 -3.93
CA ASP A 223 1.66 11.58 -4.22
C ASP A 223 3.01 11.81 -3.53
N VAL A 224 3.15 11.30 -2.31
CA VAL A 224 4.39 11.43 -1.51
C VAL A 224 4.77 10.09 -0.92
N VAL A 225 6.05 9.75 -1.00
CA VAL A 225 6.65 8.61 -0.31
C VAL A 225 7.69 9.13 0.69
N VAL A 226 7.64 8.66 1.92
CA VAL A 226 8.61 8.95 2.98
C VAL A 226 9.28 7.66 3.38
N ILE A 227 10.60 7.59 3.25
CA ILE A 227 11.40 6.40 3.56
C ILE A 227 12.23 6.69 4.81
N GLY A 228 11.80 6.16 5.95
CA GLY A 228 12.52 6.15 7.23
C GLY A 228 13.41 4.92 7.41
N ALA A 229 13.40 3.98 6.47
CA ALA A 229 14.27 2.81 6.48
C ALA A 229 15.70 3.15 6.04
N ALA A 230 16.67 2.39 6.55
CA ALA A 230 18.08 2.52 6.19
C ALA A 230 18.30 2.31 4.68
N THR A 231 19.23 3.07 4.11
CA THR A 231 19.49 3.17 2.66
C THR A 231 19.77 1.83 1.99
N ASP A 232 20.52 0.97 2.67
CA ASP A 232 20.87 -0.40 2.26
C ASP A 232 19.65 -1.29 2.03
N LYS A 233 18.56 -1.08 2.77
CA LYS A 233 17.36 -1.92 2.68
C LYS A 233 16.49 -1.61 1.46
N TRP A 234 16.42 -0.34 1.05
CA TRP A 234 15.48 0.09 0.00
C TRP A 234 16.15 0.44 -1.33
N GLN A 235 17.45 0.77 -1.37
CA GLN A 235 18.17 1.09 -2.61
C GLN A 235 18.54 -0.15 -3.45
N ASN A 236 17.81 -1.25 -3.30
CA ASN A 236 17.99 -2.39 -4.18
C ASN A 236 17.20 -2.19 -5.50
N PRO A 237 17.66 -2.73 -6.65
CA PRO A 237 17.02 -2.51 -7.94
C PRO A 237 15.55 -2.97 -8.01
N ASN A 238 15.21 -4.02 -7.26
CA ASN A 238 13.86 -4.58 -7.24
C ASN A 238 12.88 -3.65 -6.51
N THR A 239 13.25 -3.15 -5.33
CA THR A 239 12.49 -2.14 -4.58
C THR A 239 12.36 -0.87 -5.39
N ILE A 240 13.42 -0.39 -6.05
CA ILE A 240 13.34 0.81 -6.92
C ILE A 240 12.36 0.58 -8.07
N ALA A 241 12.37 -0.59 -8.71
CA ALA A 241 11.41 -0.92 -9.75
C ALA A 241 9.96 -0.96 -9.23
N MET A 242 9.73 -1.45 -8.02
CA MET A 242 8.42 -1.42 -7.36
C MET A 242 7.99 -0.02 -6.94
N LEU A 243 8.92 0.79 -6.41
CA LEU A 243 8.68 2.20 -6.09
C LEU A 243 8.21 2.97 -7.33
N ARG A 244 8.86 2.77 -8.48
CA ARG A 244 8.43 3.37 -9.76
C ARG A 244 7.00 2.99 -10.16
N ARG A 245 6.48 1.84 -9.73
CA ARG A 245 5.09 1.41 -10.00
C ARG A 245 4.08 2.09 -9.09
N VAL A 246 4.44 2.36 -7.83
CA VAL A 246 3.58 3.08 -6.87
C VAL A 246 3.70 4.60 -6.97
N CYS A 247 4.73 5.13 -7.61
CA CYS A 247 4.87 6.56 -7.83
C CYS A 247 4.11 7.03 -9.08
N HIS A 248 3.42 8.17 -8.98
CA HIS A 248 3.08 9.05 -10.10
C HIS A 248 4.34 9.72 -10.67
N PRO A 249 4.26 10.28 -11.90
CA PRO A 249 5.34 11.11 -12.45
C PRO A 249 5.66 12.34 -11.57
N GLU A 250 4.66 12.93 -10.92
CA GLU A 250 4.84 14.04 -9.98
C GLU A 250 5.20 13.61 -8.54
N THR A 251 5.29 12.31 -8.24
CA THR A 251 5.51 11.84 -6.88
C THR A 251 6.85 12.31 -6.33
N ILE A 252 6.81 12.80 -5.10
CA ILE A 252 7.99 13.23 -4.37
C ILE A 252 8.35 12.14 -3.38
N VAL A 253 9.58 11.62 -3.51
CA VAL A 253 10.11 10.61 -2.59
C VAL A 253 11.14 11.30 -1.69
N PHE A 254 10.91 11.26 -0.39
CA PHE A 254 11.83 11.72 0.64
C PHE A 254 12.46 10.53 1.34
N TYR A 255 13.75 10.60 1.62
CA TYR A 255 14.47 9.61 2.42
C TYR A 255 15.31 10.31 3.47
N SER A 256 15.55 9.62 4.59
CA SER A 256 16.46 10.09 5.64
C SER A 256 17.82 9.42 5.49
N GLU A 257 18.87 10.23 5.38
CA GLU A 257 20.26 9.77 5.41
C GLU A 257 21.01 10.58 6.46
N ASN A 258 21.59 9.90 7.46
CA ASN A 258 22.32 10.54 8.56
C ASN A 258 21.50 11.63 9.30
N GLY A 259 20.19 11.41 9.46
CA GLY A 259 19.28 12.36 10.10
C GLY A 259 18.96 13.61 9.27
N LYS A 260 19.29 13.60 7.98
CA LYS A 260 18.91 14.65 7.03
C LYS A 260 17.92 14.10 6.02
N TRP A 261 16.86 14.86 5.78
CA TRP A 261 15.86 14.52 4.76
C TRP A 261 16.26 15.10 3.42
N GLU A 262 16.40 14.21 2.45
CA GLU A 262 16.73 14.54 1.07
C GLU A 262 15.63 14.05 0.12
N ARG A 263 15.56 14.69 -1.04
CA ARG A 263 14.62 14.31 -2.10
C ARG A 263 15.32 13.35 -3.05
N PHE A 264 14.75 12.18 -3.28
CA PHE A 264 15.24 11.23 -4.26
C PHE A 264 14.99 11.74 -5.68
N ALA A 265 16.05 11.89 -6.47
CA ALA A 265 15.99 12.49 -7.81
C ALA A 265 15.49 11.53 -8.91
N ASP A 266 15.63 10.22 -8.71
CA ASP A 266 15.52 9.22 -9.77
C ASP A 266 14.08 8.77 -10.10
N THR A 267 13.06 9.47 -9.59
CA THR A 267 11.66 9.21 -9.93
C THR A 267 11.26 9.85 -11.27
N THR A 268 12.15 10.62 -11.91
CA THR A 268 11.83 11.19 -13.23
C THR A 268 11.73 10.07 -14.25
N ALA A 269 10.50 9.65 -14.55
CA ALA A 269 10.22 8.84 -15.72
C ALA A 269 10.86 9.53 -16.94
N PRO A 270 11.51 8.78 -17.85
CA PRO A 270 12.14 9.38 -19.03
C PRO A 270 11.09 10.22 -19.74
N ALA A 271 11.36 11.52 -19.87
CA ALA A 271 10.43 12.48 -20.45
C ALA A 271 9.95 11.94 -21.81
N ILE A 272 8.68 11.54 -21.87
CA ILE A 272 8.02 11.12 -23.10
C ILE A 272 8.00 12.36 -24.00
N ARG A 273 9.01 12.50 -24.86
CA ARG A 273 9.05 13.58 -25.86
C ARG A 273 7.89 13.34 -26.81
N LYS A 274 6.81 14.11 -26.63
CA LYS A 274 5.71 14.19 -27.60
C LYS A 274 6.34 14.64 -28.92
N ALA A 275 6.31 13.77 -29.92
CA ALA A 275 6.67 14.16 -31.27
C ALA A 275 5.65 15.20 -31.75
N ALA A 276 6.15 16.37 -32.19
CA ALA A 276 5.39 17.42 -32.84
C ALA A 276 5.30 17.14 -34.35
#